data_AF-B7ZKI9-F1
#
_entry.id   AF-B7ZKI9-F1
#
_cell.length_a   1.000
_cell.length_b   1.000
_cell.length_c   1.000
_cell.angle_alpha   90.00
_cell.angle_beta   90.00
_cell.angle_gamma   90.00
#
_symmetry.space_group_name_H-M   'P 1'
#
loop_
_entity.id
_entity.type
_entity.pdbx_description
1 polymer ?
#
loop_
_entity_poly.entity_id
_entity_poly.type
_entity_poly.pdbx_seq_one_letter_code
_entity_poly.pdbx_strand_id
1 'polypeptide(L)' 'LYFPTKILTSVGSNVSFHCIYKNKTQSVASKKIVWWLNLAEEIPESQYTLVNDRVSKVTLFNLKA' A
#
# COMPACT_ATOMS: atom_id res chain seq x y z
N LEU A 1 9.08 -4.52 -2.79
CA LEU A 1 8.66 -5.63 -1.92
C LEU A 1 7.34 -5.24 -1.28
N TYR A 2 6.34 -6.14 -1.29
CA TYR A 2 5.04 -5.93 -0.65
C TYR A 2 4.87 -6.89 0.52
N PHE A 3 4.17 -6.44 1.57
CA PHE A 3 3.83 -7.28 2.72
C PHE A 3 2.44 -6.93 3.29
N PRO A 4 1.61 -7.93 3.60
CA PRO A 4 1.79 -9.34 3.26
C PRO A 4 1.64 -9.57 1.73
N THR A 5 2.19 -10.66 1.23
CA THR A 5 2.16 -10.99 -0.22
C THR A 5 0.80 -11.50 -0.68
N LYS A 6 -0.02 -12.04 0.23
CA LYS A 6 -1.39 -12.50 0.00
C LYS A 6 -2.20 -12.34 1.28
N ILE A 7 -3.48 -11.98 1.15
CA ILE A 7 -4.44 -11.88 2.25
C ILE A 7 -5.72 -12.59 1.83
N LEU A 8 -6.32 -13.32 2.76
CA LEU A 8 -7.70 -13.78 2.69
C LEU A 8 -8.45 -13.09 3.84
N THR A 9 -9.56 -12.43 3.55
CA THR A 9 -10.34 -11.68 4.54
C THR A 9 -11.83 -11.79 4.24
N SER A 10 -12.67 -11.44 5.22
CA SER A 10 -14.12 -11.34 5.03
C SER A 10 -14.50 -10.09 4.24
N VAL A 11 -15.64 -10.16 3.54
CA VAL A 11 -16.23 -9.02 2.84
C VAL A 11 -16.51 -7.88 3.83
N GLY A 12 -16.14 -6.65 3.44
CA GLY A 12 -16.30 -5.46 4.26
C GLY A 12 -15.20 -5.22 5.30
N SER A 13 -14.19 -6.10 5.37
CA SER A 13 -13.02 -5.87 6.23
C SER A 13 -12.10 -4.76 5.70
N ASN A 14 -11.35 -4.15 6.62
CA ASN A 14 -10.25 -3.25 6.28
C ASN A 14 -8.95 -4.03 6.16
N VAL A 15 -8.15 -3.68 5.17
CA VAL A 15 -6.92 -4.40 4.87
C VAL A 15 -5.78 -3.42 4.63
N SER A 16 -4.65 -3.66 5.30
CA SER A 16 -3.45 -2.85 5.10
C SER A 16 -2.36 -3.62 4.37
N PHE A 17 -1.68 -2.92 3.46
CA PHE A 17 -0.48 -3.39 2.78
C PHE A 17 0.66 -2.43 3.03
N HIS A 18 1.87 -2.98 3.11
CA HIS A 18 3.10 -2.21 3.20
C HIS A 18 3.96 -2.49 1.98
N CYS A 19 4.72 -1.49 1.54
CA CYS A 19 5.74 -1.69 0.55
C CYS A 19 7.05 -0.98 0.89
N ILE A 20 8.14 -1.57 0.43
CA ILE A 20 9.46 -0.95 0.35
C ILE A 20 9.86 -1.01 -1.11
N TYR A 21 10.14 0.15 -1.70
CA TYR A 21 10.56 0.28 -3.09
C TYR A 21 12.04 0.69 -3.17
N LYS A 22 12.78 -0.01 -4.04
CA LYS A 22 14.17 0.28 -4.35
C LYS A 22 14.30 0.42 -5.86
N ASN A 23 14.88 1.52 -6.32
CA ASN A 23 15.28 1.69 -7.71
C ASN A 23 16.73 1.24 -7.83
N LYS A 24 16.96 0.07 -8.46
CA LYS A 24 18.26 -0.63 -8.45
C LYS A 24 18.72 -0.85 -7.00
N THR A 25 19.70 -0.07 -6.54
CA THR A 25 20.25 -0.14 -5.18
C THR A 25 19.74 0.98 -4.26
N GLN A 26 19.14 2.03 -4.82
CA GLN A 26 18.74 3.21 -4.07
C GLN A 26 17.33 3.03 -3.48
N SER A 27 17.20 3.24 -2.17
CA SER A 27 15.89 3.29 -1.52
C SER A 27 15.13 4.51 -2.01
N VAL A 28 13.86 4.33 -2.33
CA VAL A 28 12.95 5.44 -2.63
C VAL A 28 12.24 5.84 -1.35
N ALA A 29 12.04 7.14 -1.16
CA ALA A 29 11.32 7.67 -0.01
C ALA A 29 9.83 7.25 -0.08
N SER A 30 9.26 6.81 1.04
CA SER A 30 7.86 6.38 1.14
C SER A 30 6.86 7.44 0.66
N LYS A 31 7.19 8.72 0.86
CA LYS A 31 6.41 9.88 0.38
C LYS A 31 6.33 10.01 -1.15
N LYS A 32 7.17 9.30 -1.90
CA LYS A 32 7.15 9.28 -3.38
C LYS A 32 6.37 8.09 -3.94
N ILE A 33 5.81 7.23 -3.07
CA ILE A 33 5.10 6.02 -3.47
C ILE A 33 3.62 6.34 -3.61
N VAL A 34 3.08 6.04 -4.79
CA VAL A 34 1.64 6.07 -5.08
C VAL A 34 1.09 4.65 -5.15
N TRP A 35 -0.10 4.45 -4.60
CA TRP A 35 -0.77 3.15 -4.57
C TRP A 35 -1.91 3.12 -5.58
N TRP A 36 -1.97 2.05 -6.36
CA TRP A 36 -3.02 1.82 -7.36
C TRP A 36 -3.72 0.50 -7.08
N LEU A 37 -5.04 0.50 -7.17
CA LEU A 37 -5.87 -0.69 -7.13
C LEU A 37 -6.09 -1.19 -8.56
N ASN A 38 -5.72 -2.45 -8.82
CA ASN A 38 -5.89 -3.13 -10.11
C ASN A 38 -5.33 -2.36 -11.33
N LEU A 39 -4.33 -1.49 -11.11
CA LEU A 39 -3.76 -0.59 -12.12
C LEU A 39 -4.79 0.36 -12.78
N ALA A 40 -5.96 0.53 -12.18
CA ALA A 40 -7.07 1.29 -12.74
C ALA A 40 -7.46 2.49 -11.89
N GLU A 41 -7.41 2.36 -10.56
CA GLU A 41 -7.81 3.40 -9.62
C GLU A 41 -6.64 3.79 -8.71
N GLU A 42 -6.25 5.07 -8.75
CA GLU A 42 -5.29 5.60 -7.78
C GLU A 42 -5.95 5.73 -6.42
N ILE A 43 -5.32 5.16 -5.39
CA ILE A 43 -5.82 5.22 -4.03
C ILE A 43 -5.44 6.58 -3.42
N PRO A 44 -6.37 7.34 -2.84
CA PRO A 44 -6.09 8.65 -2.26
C PRO A 44 -5.03 8.61 -1.15
N GLU A 45 -4.16 9.61 -1.11
CA GLU A 45 -3.12 9.75 -0.06
C GLU A 45 -3.69 9.77 1.37
N SER A 46 -4.96 10.18 1.54
CA SER A 46 -5.65 10.13 2.83
C SER A 46 -5.76 8.71 3.42
N GLN A 47 -5.64 7.67 2.58
CA GLN A 47 -5.62 6.27 3.00
C GLN A 47 -4.19 5.76 3.28
N TYR A 48 -3.18 6.60 3.09
CA TYR A 48 -1.78 6.23 3.32
C TYR A 48 -1.44 6.46 4.79
N THR A 49 -0.51 5.66 5.30
CA THR A 49 0.06 5.86 6.64
C THR A 49 1.57 5.93 6.51
N LEU A 50 2.16 7.02 7.01
CA LEU A 50 3.60 7.17 7.06
C LEU A 50 4.15 6.30 8.21
N VAL A 51 4.69 5.12 7.86
CA VAL A 51 5.33 4.24 8.85
C VAL A 51 6.74 4.74 9.16
N ASN A 52 7.52 5.04 8.12
CA ASN A 52 8.81 5.74 8.19
C ASN A 52 9.20 6.22 6.77
N ASP A 53 10.41 6.78 6.61
CA ASP A 53 10.89 7.30 5.33
C ASP A 53 11.06 6.25 4.22
N ARG A 54 11.05 4.94 4.53
CA ARG A 54 11.29 3.84 3.57
C ARG A 54 10.09 2.92 3.36
N VAL A 55 9.21 2.81 4.35
CA VAL A 55 8.04 1.93 4.33
C VAL A 55 6.80 2.77 4.05
N SER A 56 6.18 2.56 2.90
CA SER A 56 4.86 3.10 2.59
C SER A 56 3.80 2.09 3.03
N LYS A 57 2.69 2.56 3.59
CA LYS A 57 1.53 1.75 3.98
C LYS A 57 0.27 2.34 3.39
N VAL A 58 -0.60 1.50 2.86
CA VAL A 58 -1.97 1.86 2.47
C VAL A 58 -2.96 1.00 3.24
N THR A 59 -4.13 1.56 3.58
CA THR A 59 -5.25 0.82 4.14
C THR A 59 -6.46 0.96 3.24
N LEU A 60 -6.92 -0.15 2.68
CA LEU A 60 -8.17 -0.23 1.92
C LEU A 60 -9.31 -0.48 2.90
N PHE A 61 -10.34 0.35 2.82
CA PHE A 61 -11.50 0.28 3.72
C PHE A 61 -12.67 -0.45 3.06
N ASN A 62 -13.39 -1.24 3.84
CA ASN A 62 -14.66 -1.86 3.44
C ASN A 62 -14.60 -2.53 2.06
N LEU A 63 -13.63 -3.43 1.86
CA LEU A 63 -13.41 -4.09 0.57
C LEU A 63 -14.65 -4.88 0.16
N LYS A 64 -15.14 -4.60 -1.05
CA LYS A 64 -16.27 -5.30 -1.67
C LYS A 64 -15.75 -6.54 -2.40
N ALA A 65 -16.59 -7.57 -2.46
CA ALA A 65 -16.34 -8.78 -3.23
C ALA A 65 -16.60 -8.55 -4.73
#